data_AF-A0A7W2AT11-F1
#
_entry.id   AF-A0A7W2AT11-F1
#
_cell.length_a   1.000
_cell.length_b   1.000
_cell.length_c   1.000
_cell.angle_alpha   90.00
_cell.angle_beta   90.00
_cell.angle_gamma   90.00
#
_symmetry.space_group_name_H-M   'P 1'
#
loop_
_entity.id
_entity.type
_entity.pdbx_description
1 polymer ?
#
loop_
_entity_poly.entity_id
_entity_poly.type
_entity_poly.pdbx_seq_one_letter_code
_entity_poly.pdbx_strand_id
1 'polypeptide(L)'
;MRSNLIESRQKVTQWVRLGVVLLASFGLGSAVIAQGPPPPPPPGGIPPLPPVPQPSQNPGTPEKELLGKFLFWETQLSTDSAVSCGTCHFPEAGGSDPRTLAEVTRHPGADGVFGNADDVMGSIGIQHQDCSGEILGGGIFGTERQVTSRKSQSTVGAMYSPTLFWDGRSGPQFINPETGTVSIPGNSTPAGGALEAQAIEPLLSEVEMGCETRTWNDIRARLIGAVPLQYATNLPQPMVSALSQFPDYPSLFQMAFGNSEITAERIAFAIAAYERTLLPNQTPLDQFINGNPNALTPDQQQGMNVFLNNCLPCHGGPFLSDNVFHDIGVRPENEDTGRFQVTGNEIDRGRFKTPPLRNVALRAPFFHNGGKETLLEVVNFYNAGGDFQNPEQGPGTPPLNLPLGARLDLVEFLEALTDPRVEAALPPFDHPSMPKFFRRGDVNRDGSVDISDAITGLQHLFDNLPITCEDAADTNDDGQLNIADAVRLLARLFNGAEPLPAPSELSEGPDLTIDLLECLD
;
A
#
# COMPACT_ATOMS: atom_id res chain seq x y z
N MET A 1 -25.86 -47.06 -82.84
CA MET A 1 -27.09 -47.44 -83.58
C MET A 1 -28.28 -47.35 -82.63
N ARG A 2 -29.52 -47.15 -83.13
CA ARG A 2 -30.84 -47.51 -82.53
C ARG A 2 -30.94 -47.59 -80.99
N SER A 3 -31.60 -46.64 -80.30
CA SER A 3 -33.05 -46.64 -79.94
C SER A 3 -33.43 -47.65 -78.82
N ASN A 4 -34.36 -47.43 -77.88
CA ASN A 4 -35.46 -46.45 -77.79
C ASN A 4 -36.11 -46.44 -76.37
N LEU A 5 -36.67 -45.28 -75.94
CA LEU A 5 -37.88 -45.11 -75.08
C LEU A 5 -37.85 -45.64 -73.61
N ILE A 6 -38.64 -45.13 -72.66
CA ILE A 6 -39.89 -44.34 -72.72
C ILE A 6 -39.74 -42.87 -72.19
N GLU A 7 -40.33 -42.50 -71.05
CA GLU A 7 -40.73 -41.14 -70.55
C GLU A 7 -40.88 -41.24 -68.99
N SER A 8 -41.15 -40.22 -68.14
CA SER A 8 -41.87 -38.93 -68.23
C SER A 8 -41.10 -37.78 -67.50
N ARG A 9 -41.43 -36.47 -67.49
CA ARG A 9 -42.65 -35.63 -67.66
C ARG A 9 -43.62 -35.58 -66.45
N GLN A 10 -44.21 -34.43 -66.07
CA GLN A 10 -43.99 -33.02 -66.49
C GLN A 10 -44.35 -32.02 -65.36
N LYS A 11 -43.88 -30.77 -65.43
CA LYS A 11 -44.28 -29.65 -64.53
C LYS A 11 -45.54 -28.95 -65.03
N VAL A 12 -46.38 -28.40 -64.13
CA VAL A 12 -47.49 -27.46 -64.40
C VAL A 12 -47.54 -26.38 -63.29
N THR A 13 -48.05 -25.19 -63.60
CA THR A 13 -48.00 -23.96 -62.77
C THR A 13 -49.41 -23.58 -62.20
N GLN A 14 -49.45 -22.56 -61.34
CA GLN A 14 -50.60 -21.85 -60.70
C GLN A 14 -51.90 -21.74 -61.56
N TRP A 15 -53.12 -21.58 -61.01
CA TRP A 15 -53.60 -20.40 -60.25
C TRP A 15 -54.88 -20.61 -59.39
N VAL A 16 -54.85 -20.06 -58.16
CA VAL A 16 -55.91 -19.40 -57.33
C VAL A 16 -57.40 -19.83 -57.42
N ARG A 17 -57.99 -20.14 -56.24
CA ARG A 17 -59.31 -19.64 -55.78
C ARG A 17 -59.33 -19.43 -54.24
N LEU A 18 -60.20 -18.55 -53.75
CA LEU A 18 -60.41 -18.21 -52.33
C LEU A 18 -61.18 -19.31 -51.56
N GLY A 19 -60.99 -19.37 -50.23
CA GLY A 19 -61.79 -20.25 -49.36
C GLY A 19 -61.62 -20.04 -47.84
N VAL A 20 -62.42 -19.13 -47.27
CA VAL A 20 -62.83 -19.04 -45.84
C VAL A 20 -61.75 -18.80 -44.76
N VAL A 21 -61.99 -17.80 -43.90
CA VAL A 21 -61.27 -17.56 -42.65
C VAL A 21 -61.90 -18.38 -41.52
N LEU A 22 -61.07 -19.04 -40.71
CA LEU A 22 -61.46 -19.58 -39.40
C LEU A 22 -60.41 -19.16 -38.35
N LEU A 23 -60.81 -18.31 -37.41
CA LEU A 23 -59.95 -17.86 -36.32
C LEU A 23 -59.90 -18.94 -35.23
N ALA A 24 -58.76 -19.63 -35.14
CA ALA A 24 -58.41 -20.49 -34.01
C ALA A 24 -57.25 -19.86 -33.23
N SER A 25 -57.52 -19.39 -32.01
CA SER A 25 -56.55 -18.72 -31.15
C SER A 25 -55.56 -19.71 -30.53
N PHE A 26 -54.42 -19.91 -31.19
CA PHE A 26 -53.28 -20.59 -30.58
C PHE A 26 -52.65 -19.71 -29.49
N GLY A 27 -52.87 -20.09 -28.24
CA GLY A 27 -52.11 -19.55 -27.11
C GLY A 27 -50.66 -20.02 -27.18
N LEU A 28 -49.74 -19.08 -27.40
CA LEU A 28 -48.30 -19.34 -27.30
C LEU A 28 -47.94 -19.54 -25.82
N GLY A 29 -47.92 -20.80 -25.38
CA GLY A 29 -47.41 -21.17 -24.07
C GLY A 29 -45.90 -20.91 -24.00
N SER A 30 -45.50 -19.82 -23.34
CA SER A 30 -44.09 -19.54 -23.06
C SER A 30 -43.49 -20.69 -22.25
N ALA A 31 -42.53 -21.41 -22.83
CA ALA A 31 -41.76 -22.41 -22.12
C ALA A 31 -40.86 -21.70 -21.11
N VAL A 32 -41.33 -21.59 -19.86
CA VAL A 32 -40.50 -21.15 -18.73
C VAL A 32 -39.43 -22.21 -18.53
N ILE A 33 -38.21 -21.91 -18.98
CA ILE A 33 -37.02 -22.62 -18.51
C ILE A 33 -36.91 -22.28 -17.02
N ALA A 34 -37.32 -23.22 -16.18
CA ALA A 34 -37.08 -23.14 -14.75
C ALA A 34 -35.57 -23.17 -14.55
N GLN A 35 -34.98 -21.99 -14.30
CA GLN A 35 -33.68 -21.92 -13.66
C GLN A 35 -33.79 -22.71 -12.36
N GLY A 36 -32.79 -23.54 -12.06
CA GLY A 36 -32.73 -24.22 -10.77
C GLY A 36 -32.76 -23.20 -9.63
N PRO A 37 -33.06 -23.63 -8.38
CA PRO A 37 -32.82 -22.76 -7.24
C PRO A 37 -31.38 -22.23 -7.32
N PRO A 38 -31.14 -20.93 -7.02
CA PRO A 38 -29.78 -20.40 -7.03
C PRO A 38 -28.89 -21.28 -6.13
N PRO A 39 -27.60 -21.42 -6.43
CA PRO A 39 -26.69 -22.15 -5.56
C PRO A 39 -26.81 -21.60 -4.13
N PRO A 40 -26.75 -22.45 -3.09
CA PRO A 40 -26.81 -21.97 -1.72
C PRO A 40 -25.75 -20.88 -1.51
N PRO A 41 -26.04 -19.83 -0.73
CA PRO A 41 -25.04 -18.79 -0.45
C PRO A 41 -23.78 -19.44 0.15
N PRO A 42 -22.58 -18.90 -0.15
CA PRO A 42 -21.33 -19.47 0.35
C PRO A 42 -21.35 -19.59 1.88
N PRO A 43 -20.71 -20.63 2.46
CA PRO A 43 -20.56 -20.74 3.91
C PRO A 43 -20.02 -19.43 4.50
N GLY A 44 -20.72 -18.87 5.48
CA GLY A 44 -20.37 -17.58 6.09
C GLY A 44 -20.90 -16.33 5.37
N GLY A 45 -21.63 -16.45 4.26
CA GLY A 45 -22.33 -15.33 3.61
C GLY A 45 -21.45 -14.27 2.91
N ILE A 46 -20.14 -14.27 3.19
CA ILE A 46 -19.14 -13.44 2.51
C ILE A 46 -18.79 -14.12 1.16
N PRO A 47 -18.83 -13.40 0.03
CA PRO A 47 -18.45 -13.94 -1.27
C PRO A 47 -16.92 -14.04 -1.44
N PRO A 48 -16.41 -14.98 -2.26
CA PRO A 48 -14.98 -15.08 -2.58
C PRO A 48 -14.49 -13.88 -3.41
N LEU A 49 -13.17 -13.66 -3.41
CA LEU A 49 -12.52 -12.63 -4.21
C LEU A 49 -12.82 -12.80 -5.72
N PRO A 50 -13.17 -11.72 -6.44
CA PRO A 50 -13.31 -11.74 -7.89
C PRO A 50 -11.93 -11.74 -8.57
N PRO A 51 -11.84 -12.02 -9.89
CA PRO A 51 -10.60 -11.87 -10.65
C PRO A 51 -9.98 -10.48 -10.49
N VAL A 52 -8.64 -10.42 -10.43
CA VAL A 52 -7.88 -9.18 -10.31
C VAL A 52 -8.21 -8.22 -11.47
N PRO A 53 -8.51 -6.93 -11.20
CA PRO A 53 -8.75 -5.94 -12.24
C PRO A 53 -7.51 -5.69 -13.12
N GLN A 54 -7.67 -5.85 -14.42
CA GLN A 54 -6.63 -5.67 -15.44
C GLN A 54 -7.09 -4.62 -16.47
N PRO A 55 -6.62 -3.36 -16.39
CA PRO A 55 -6.95 -2.34 -17.39
C PRO A 55 -6.40 -2.73 -18.76
N SER A 56 -7.16 -2.50 -19.83
CA SER A 56 -6.74 -2.90 -21.19
C SER A 56 -5.55 -2.09 -21.72
N GLN A 57 -5.27 -0.92 -21.13
CA GLN A 57 -4.10 -0.09 -21.43
C GLN A 57 -2.86 -0.51 -20.61
N ASN A 58 -3.05 -1.13 -19.43
CA ASN A 58 -1.97 -1.67 -18.61
C ASN A 58 -2.24 -3.12 -18.18
N PRO A 59 -2.19 -4.09 -19.10
CA PRO A 59 -2.23 -5.52 -18.74
C PRO A 59 -0.93 -5.92 -18.03
N GLY A 60 -1.03 -6.72 -16.97
CA GLY A 60 0.10 -7.35 -16.29
C GLY A 60 0.86 -8.32 -17.20
N THR A 61 2.18 -8.35 -17.04
CA THR A 61 3.08 -9.39 -17.58
C THR A 61 4.18 -9.63 -16.54
N PRO A 62 4.80 -10.83 -16.48
CA PRO A 62 5.84 -11.12 -15.49
C PRO A 62 7.02 -10.14 -15.52
N GLU A 63 7.38 -9.64 -16.70
CA GLU A 63 8.45 -8.66 -16.90
C GLU A 63 8.10 -7.30 -16.31
N LYS A 64 6.85 -6.86 -16.49
CA LYS A 64 6.34 -5.59 -15.98
C LYS A 64 6.08 -5.65 -14.47
N GLU A 65 5.55 -6.77 -13.98
CA GLU A 65 5.38 -7.06 -12.56
C GLU A 65 6.74 -7.09 -11.85
N LEU A 66 7.78 -7.66 -12.49
CA LEU A 66 9.13 -7.67 -11.95
C LEU A 66 9.79 -6.28 -11.96
N LEU A 67 9.64 -5.48 -13.03
CA LEU A 67 10.08 -4.07 -13.02
C LEU A 67 9.32 -3.25 -11.96
N GLY A 68 8.03 -3.50 -11.77
CA GLY A 68 7.24 -2.89 -10.70
C GLY A 68 7.80 -3.21 -9.32
N LYS A 69 8.23 -4.46 -9.11
CA LYS A 69 8.90 -4.90 -7.89
C LYS A 69 10.27 -4.22 -7.70
N PHE A 70 11.05 -4.04 -8.76
CA PHE A 70 12.28 -3.23 -8.69
C PHE A 70 11.99 -1.79 -8.28
N LEU A 71 10.98 -1.13 -8.87
CA LEU A 71 10.67 0.26 -8.56
C LEU A 71 10.05 0.45 -7.17
N PHE A 72 9.16 -0.45 -6.74
CA PHE A 72 8.51 -0.36 -5.43
C PHE A 72 9.49 -0.44 -4.25
N TRP A 73 10.59 -1.19 -4.42
CA TRP A 73 11.62 -1.39 -3.38
C TRP A 73 12.88 -0.52 -3.57
N GLU A 74 12.95 0.32 -4.60
CA GLU A 74 14.11 1.18 -4.89
C GLU A 74 14.13 2.44 -4.02
N THR A 75 15.13 2.57 -3.14
CA THR A 75 15.30 3.75 -2.29
C THR A 75 15.82 4.95 -3.08
N GLN A 76 16.58 4.74 -4.16
CA GLN A 76 17.12 5.82 -5.01
C GLN A 76 16.03 6.61 -5.77
N LEU A 77 14.77 6.17 -5.70
CA LEU A 77 13.61 6.94 -6.14
C LEU A 77 13.28 8.12 -5.21
N SER A 78 13.72 8.13 -3.96
CA SER A 78 13.63 9.31 -3.08
C SER A 78 14.76 10.33 -3.32
N THR A 79 14.58 11.58 -2.92
CA THR A 79 15.60 12.64 -3.07
C THR A 79 16.87 12.37 -2.26
N ASP A 80 16.76 11.73 -1.10
CA ASP A 80 17.89 11.35 -0.22
C ASP A 80 18.34 9.90 -0.41
N SER A 81 17.81 9.19 -1.41
CA SER A 81 18.10 7.78 -1.69
C SER A 81 17.80 6.80 -0.55
N ALA A 82 16.97 7.16 0.42
CA ALA A 82 16.69 6.36 1.62
C ALA A 82 15.29 5.73 1.68
N VAL A 83 14.31 6.31 0.98
CA VAL A 83 12.90 5.90 1.04
C VAL A 83 12.46 5.26 -0.28
N SER A 84 11.78 4.12 -0.20
CA SER A 84 11.04 3.47 -1.30
C SER A 84 9.56 3.33 -0.94
N CYS A 85 8.71 2.83 -1.84
CA CYS A 85 7.34 2.48 -1.50
C CYS A 85 7.32 1.41 -0.39
N GLY A 86 8.23 0.43 -0.47
CA GLY A 86 8.42 -0.62 0.53
C GLY A 86 8.74 -0.10 1.94
N THR A 87 9.45 1.04 2.07
CA THR A 87 9.76 1.68 3.36
C THR A 87 8.50 2.02 4.19
N CYS A 88 7.35 2.24 3.54
CA CYS A 88 6.08 2.63 4.18
C CYS A 88 4.96 1.58 4.01
N HIS A 89 5.25 0.46 3.34
CA HIS A 89 4.27 -0.54 2.90
C HIS A 89 4.84 -1.97 2.94
N PHE A 90 5.28 -2.41 4.13
CA PHE A 90 5.79 -3.77 4.33
C PHE A 90 4.65 -4.81 4.26
N PRO A 91 4.82 -5.93 3.55
CA PRO A 91 3.80 -6.98 3.49
C PRO A 91 3.47 -7.58 4.86
N GLU A 92 4.46 -7.81 5.73
CA GLU A 92 4.27 -8.38 7.08
C GLU A 92 3.45 -7.44 7.98
N ALA A 93 3.51 -6.13 7.74
CA ALA A 93 2.64 -5.11 8.33
C ALA A 93 1.28 -4.97 7.59
N GLY A 94 0.85 -6.04 6.91
CA GLY A 94 -0.37 -6.11 6.11
C GLY A 94 -0.42 -5.13 4.94
N GLY A 95 0.74 -4.66 4.44
CA GLY A 95 0.87 -3.61 3.41
C GLY A 95 0.91 -2.17 3.94
N SER A 96 1.04 -1.97 5.26
CA SER A 96 1.18 -0.67 5.93
C SER A 96 2.62 -0.48 6.45
N ASP A 97 2.87 0.55 7.25
CA ASP A 97 4.17 0.88 7.81
C ASP A 97 4.30 0.31 9.24
N PRO A 98 5.19 -0.67 9.52
CA PRO A 98 5.34 -1.24 10.86
C PRO A 98 5.92 -0.24 11.86
N ARG A 99 6.59 0.82 11.39
CA ARG A 99 7.23 1.82 12.26
C ARG A 99 6.21 2.68 13.00
N THR A 100 4.97 2.74 12.51
CA THR A 100 3.86 3.57 13.03
C THR A 100 3.42 3.29 14.48
N LEU A 101 4.06 2.34 15.17
CA LEU A 101 3.93 2.10 16.62
C LEU A 101 4.99 2.85 17.46
N ALA A 102 6.02 3.44 16.84
CA ALA A 102 7.13 4.11 17.53
C ALA A 102 6.93 5.63 17.61
N GLU A 103 7.33 6.24 18.72
CA GLU A 103 7.17 7.69 18.98
C GLU A 103 7.82 8.59 17.91
N VAL A 104 8.90 8.13 17.26
CA VAL A 104 9.53 8.83 16.11
C VAL A 104 8.61 8.98 14.89
N THR A 105 7.47 8.28 14.85
CA THR A 105 6.44 8.36 13.80
C THR A 105 5.25 9.24 14.16
N ARG A 106 5.37 10.04 15.23
CA ARG A 106 4.37 11.04 15.64
C ARG A 106 4.43 12.27 14.73
N HIS A 107 3.30 12.68 14.19
CA HIS A 107 3.09 13.97 13.52
C HIS A 107 2.26 14.89 14.43
N PRO A 108 2.60 16.18 14.55
CA PRO A 108 1.99 17.12 15.51
C PRO A 108 0.63 17.68 15.02
N GLY A 109 -0.27 16.76 14.68
CA GLY A 109 -1.68 17.04 14.38
C GLY A 109 -1.96 18.11 13.35
N ALA A 110 -2.93 18.97 13.65
CA ALA A 110 -3.39 20.07 12.83
C ALA A 110 -3.02 21.44 13.41
N ASP A 111 -2.69 21.53 14.72
CA ASP A 111 -2.21 22.76 15.35
C ASP A 111 -0.68 22.96 15.22
N GLY A 112 0.08 21.91 14.90
CA GLY A 112 1.53 21.94 14.75
C GLY A 112 2.31 21.80 16.06
N VAL A 113 1.67 21.34 17.15
CA VAL A 113 2.28 21.18 18.48
C VAL A 113 2.32 19.69 18.88
N PHE A 114 3.52 19.15 19.13
CA PHE A 114 3.67 17.76 19.60
C PHE A 114 3.15 17.55 21.03
N GLY A 115 2.64 16.35 21.31
CA GLY A 115 2.30 15.90 22.66
C GLY A 115 0.91 16.31 23.13
N ASN A 116 -0.02 16.52 22.20
CA ASN A 116 -1.39 16.96 22.45
C ASN A 116 -2.40 15.82 22.14
N ALA A 117 -3.63 16.17 21.74
CA ALA A 117 -4.69 15.20 21.44
C ALA A 117 -5.00 15.04 19.93
N ASP A 118 -4.51 15.94 19.09
CA ASP A 118 -4.66 15.88 17.63
C ASP A 118 -3.40 15.35 16.91
N ASP A 119 -2.30 15.11 17.63
CA ASP A 119 -1.21 14.19 17.29
C ASP A 119 -1.71 12.92 16.55
N VAL A 120 -0.96 12.49 15.52
CA VAL A 120 -1.26 11.27 14.74
C VAL A 120 -0.02 10.44 14.48
N MET A 121 -0.19 9.13 14.25
CA MET A 121 0.91 8.25 13.83
C MET A 121 0.91 8.13 12.29
N GLY A 122 2.04 8.49 11.67
CA GLY A 122 2.23 8.52 10.22
C GLY A 122 3.47 7.75 9.76
N SER A 123 3.75 7.78 8.46
CA SER A 123 4.96 7.18 7.91
C SER A 123 6.11 8.18 7.90
N ILE A 124 7.30 7.75 8.32
CA ILE A 124 8.54 8.54 8.14
C ILE A 124 8.96 8.47 6.67
N GLY A 125 9.04 9.63 6.02
CA GLY A 125 9.58 9.83 4.68
C GLY A 125 10.97 10.46 4.71
N ILE A 126 11.15 11.52 3.92
CA ILE A 126 12.44 12.18 3.73
C ILE A 126 12.67 13.35 4.69
N GLN A 127 13.93 13.78 4.84
CA GLN A 127 14.23 15.09 5.44
C GLN A 127 13.73 16.22 4.53
N HIS A 128 13.23 17.31 5.12
CA HIS A 128 12.85 18.51 4.35
C HIS A 128 14.11 19.11 3.72
N GLN A 129 14.18 19.13 2.39
CA GLN A 129 15.39 19.48 1.66
C GLN A 129 15.08 20.09 0.29
N ASP A 130 16.01 20.92 -0.20
CA ASP A 130 15.99 21.42 -1.56
C ASP A 130 16.42 20.32 -2.57
N CYS A 131 16.28 20.58 -3.87
CA CYS A 131 16.65 19.62 -4.90
C CYS A 131 18.17 19.56 -5.21
N SER A 132 19.02 20.26 -4.45
CA SER A 132 20.47 20.08 -4.42
C SER A 132 20.95 19.19 -3.27
N GLY A 133 20.10 18.94 -2.27
CA GLY A 133 20.39 18.17 -1.05
C GLY A 133 20.68 19.03 0.18
N GLU A 134 20.40 20.34 0.15
CA GLU A 134 20.52 21.20 1.34
C GLU A 134 19.32 20.98 2.28
N ILE A 135 19.58 20.56 3.53
CA ILE A 135 18.53 20.31 4.54
C ILE A 135 17.93 21.63 5.02
N LEU A 136 16.63 21.78 4.82
CA LEU A 136 15.86 22.98 5.13
C LEU A 136 15.33 22.92 6.56
N GLY A 137 16.18 23.24 7.53
CA GLY A 137 15.90 23.17 8.98
C GLY A 137 14.84 24.14 9.53
N GLY A 138 13.81 24.51 8.74
CA GLY A 138 12.75 25.46 9.08
C GLY A 138 11.33 24.84 9.19
N GLY A 139 11.17 23.54 8.91
CA GLY A 139 9.90 22.83 9.04
C GLY A 139 9.55 22.41 10.47
N ILE A 140 8.35 21.84 10.67
CA ILE A 140 7.87 21.36 11.99
C ILE A 140 8.71 20.23 12.60
N PHE A 141 9.48 19.51 11.78
CA PHE A 141 10.41 18.45 12.20
C PHE A 141 11.87 18.94 12.35
N GLY A 142 12.15 20.24 12.12
CA GLY A 142 13.51 20.78 12.16
C GLY A 142 14.42 20.13 11.11
N THR A 143 15.46 19.42 11.54
CA THR A 143 16.39 18.65 10.68
C THR A 143 16.02 17.17 10.56
N GLU A 144 15.10 16.66 11.39
CA GLU A 144 14.70 15.26 11.38
C GLU A 144 13.91 14.89 10.12
N ARG A 145 13.70 13.60 9.90
CA ARG A 145 12.87 13.12 8.79
C ARG A 145 11.41 13.52 9.01
N GLN A 146 10.71 13.88 7.94
CA GLN A 146 9.31 14.28 8.02
C GLN A 146 8.40 13.07 8.16
N VAL A 147 7.30 13.24 8.89
CA VAL A 147 6.24 12.24 9.06
C VAL A 147 5.01 12.65 8.25
N THR A 148 4.25 11.70 7.71
CA THR A 148 2.96 11.99 7.03
C THR A 148 1.83 12.31 8.02
N SER A 149 0.93 13.22 7.65
CA SER A 149 -0.25 13.60 8.48
C SER A 149 -1.36 12.54 8.56
N ARG A 150 -1.14 11.34 8.01
CA ARG A 150 -2.01 10.17 8.08
C ARG A 150 -1.20 8.88 8.03
N LYS A 151 -1.70 7.80 8.63
CA LYS A 151 -1.14 6.45 8.52
C LYS A 151 -1.19 5.92 7.08
N SER A 152 -0.16 5.20 6.65
CA SER A 152 -0.14 4.56 5.32
C SER A 152 -1.26 3.50 5.16
N GLN A 153 -1.97 3.53 4.04
CA GLN A 153 -2.96 2.50 3.68
C GLN A 153 -2.27 1.22 3.18
N SER A 154 -3.00 0.11 3.23
CA SER A 154 -2.56 -1.16 2.66
C SER A 154 -2.42 -1.13 1.14
N THR A 155 -1.24 -1.44 0.62
CA THR A 155 -1.01 -1.83 -0.79
C THR A 155 -1.55 -3.23 -1.09
N VAL A 156 -1.47 -4.16 -0.12
CA VAL A 156 -1.98 -5.53 -0.23
C VAL A 156 -3.50 -5.50 -0.45
N GLY A 157 -3.97 -6.05 -1.57
CA GLY A 157 -5.38 -6.00 -1.98
C GLY A 157 -5.88 -4.64 -2.52
N ALA A 158 -5.02 -3.62 -2.65
CA ALA A 158 -5.42 -2.27 -3.08
C ALA A 158 -6.03 -2.24 -4.49
N MET A 159 -5.63 -3.16 -5.38
CA MET A 159 -6.07 -3.25 -6.78
C MET A 159 -7.57 -3.42 -6.98
N TYR A 160 -8.32 -3.78 -5.95
CA TYR A 160 -9.77 -3.90 -5.97
C TYR A 160 -10.52 -2.61 -5.61
N SER A 161 -9.82 -1.59 -5.09
CA SER A 161 -10.44 -0.32 -4.69
C SER A 161 -10.50 0.65 -5.88
N PRO A 162 -11.68 1.19 -6.26
CA PRO A 162 -11.81 2.08 -7.42
C PRO A 162 -11.27 3.50 -7.16
N THR A 163 -10.92 3.81 -5.91
CA THR A 163 -10.24 5.04 -5.47
C THR A 163 -9.24 4.70 -4.37
N LEU A 164 -8.11 5.40 -4.29
CA LEU A 164 -7.06 5.17 -3.30
C LEU A 164 -6.78 6.39 -2.43
N PHE A 165 -5.97 6.19 -1.39
CA PHE A 165 -5.86 7.00 -0.16
C PHE A 165 -7.14 7.03 0.69
N TRP A 166 -7.03 7.58 1.90
CA TRP A 166 -8.14 7.73 2.86
C TRP A 166 -9.24 8.68 2.38
N ASP A 167 -8.88 9.71 1.62
CA ASP A 167 -9.77 10.76 1.07
C ASP A 167 -10.39 10.37 -0.29
N GLY A 168 -9.79 9.41 -0.99
CA GLY A 168 -10.20 8.96 -2.33
C GLY A 168 -9.76 9.89 -3.45
N ARG A 169 -8.67 10.65 -3.28
CA ARG A 169 -8.17 11.62 -4.29
C ARG A 169 -7.62 10.97 -5.54
N SER A 170 -6.94 9.83 -5.41
CA SER A 170 -6.55 9.02 -6.56
C SER A 170 -7.80 8.26 -7.06
N GLY A 171 -8.25 8.64 -8.26
CA GLY A 171 -9.47 8.14 -8.88
C GLY A 171 -9.24 7.00 -9.88
N PRO A 172 -10.30 6.42 -10.47
CA PRO A 172 -10.19 5.31 -11.42
C PRO A 172 -9.55 5.69 -12.77
N GLN A 173 -9.30 7.00 -13.00
CA GLN A 173 -8.70 7.54 -14.21
C GLN A 173 -7.22 7.83 -13.97
N PHE A 174 -6.35 7.37 -14.89
CA PHE A 174 -4.96 7.79 -14.92
C PHE A 174 -4.73 8.80 -16.05
N ILE A 175 -4.11 9.92 -15.71
CA ILE A 175 -3.65 10.96 -16.64
C ILE A 175 -2.12 10.97 -16.56
N ASN A 176 -1.47 10.83 -17.72
CA ASN A 176 -0.01 10.90 -17.81
C ASN A 176 0.44 12.33 -17.44
N PRO A 177 1.25 12.50 -16.37
CA PRO A 177 1.60 13.82 -15.83
C PRO A 177 2.61 14.58 -16.70
N GLU A 178 3.31 13.91 -17.63
CA GLU A 178 4.27 14.55 -18.54
C GLU A 178 3.59 15.10 -19.81
N THR A 179 2.41 14.60 -20.17
CA THR A 179 1.70 14.94 -21.42
C THR A 179 0.31 15.56 -21.22
N GLY A 180 -0.29 15.38 -20.03
CA GLY A 180 -1.69 15.72 -19.75
C GLY A 180 -2.71 14.81 -20.46
N THR A 181 -2.28 13.72 -21.11
CA THR A 181 -3.19 12.82 -21.82
C THR A 181 -3.79 11.75 -20.90
N VAL A 182 -5.06 11.40 -21.12
CA VAL A 182 -5.71 10.29 -20.41
C VAL A 182 -5.15 8.95 -20.91
N SER A 183 -4.43 8.24 -20.04
CA SER A 183 -3.80 6.97 -20.38
C SER A 183 -4.62 5.76 -19.90
N ILE A 184 -5.37 5.90 -18.80
CA ILE A 184 -6.42 4.94 -18.42
C ILE A 184 -7.73 5.72 -18.21
N PRO A 185 -8.76 5.55 -19.07
CA PRO A 185 -10.06 6.19 -18.89
C PRO A 185 -10.78 5.67 -17.64
N GLY A 186 -11.19 6.56 -16.74
CA GLY A 186 -11.90 6.19 -15.49
C GLY A 186 -13.29 5.58 -15.68
N ASN A 187 -13.77 5.49 -16.92
CA ASN A 187 -14.99 4.79 -17.31
C ASN A 187 -14.72 3.42 -17.99
N SER A 188 -13.50 2.87 -17.86
CA SER A 188 -13.21 1.49 -18.25
C SER A 188 -14.01 0.48 -17.41
N THR A 189 -14.10 -0.77 -17.87
CA THR A 189 -14.72 -1.87 -17.13
C THR A 189 -13.77 -3.07 -17.11
N PRO A 190 -13.16 -3.41 -15.97
CA PRO A 190 -13.21 -2.70 -14.69
C PRO A 190 -12.61 -1.28 -14.77
N ALA A 191 -13.08 -0.38 -13.92
CA ALA A 191 -12.47 0.91 -13.66
C ALA A 191 -11.24 0.68 -12.78
N GLY A 192 -10.05 1.16 -13.16
CA GLY A 192 -8.83 0.58 -12.58
C GLY A 192 -7.51 1.30 -12.77
N GLY A 193 -7.50 2.59 -13.13
CA GLY A 193 -6.29 3.42 -13.18
C GLY A 193 -5.87 4.02 -11.84
N ALA A 194 -6.50 3.64 -10.73
CA ALA A 194 -6.26 4.22 -9.41
C ALA A 194 -4.87 3.87 -8.84
N LEU A 195 -4.36 2.66 -9.09
CA LEU A 195 -2.99 2.29 -8.72
C LEU A 195 -1.99 3.14 -9.51
N GLU A 196 -2.16 3.26 -10.83
CA GLU A 196 -1.29 4.07 -11.68
C GLU A 196 -1.28 5.55 -11.26
N ALA A 197 -2.43 6.11 -10.86
CA ALA A 197 -2.52 7.46 -10.35
C ALA A 197 -1.93 7.62 -8.94
N GLN A 198 -2.12 6.64 -8.05
CA GLN A 198 -1.61 6.70 -6.68
C GLN A 198 -0.09 6.50 -6.60
N ALA A 199 0.45 5.54 -7.35
CA ALA A 199 1.86 5.15 -7.31
C ALA A 199 2.85 6.26 -7.70
N ILE A 200 2.35 7.35 -8.32
CA ILE A 200 3.18 8.50 -8.73
C ILE A 200 3.07 9.72 -7.80
N GLU A 201 2.09 9.78 -6.89
CA GLU A 201 1.96 10.91 -5.97
C GLU A 201 3.11 10.98 -4.95
N PRO A 202 3.51 9.90 -4.25
CA PRO A 202 4.60 9.95 -3.27
C PRO A 202 5.94 10.39 -3.86
N LEU A 203 6.22 10.03 -5.12
CA LEU A 203 7.48 10.36 -5.82
C LEU A 203 7.73 11.88 -5.94
N LEU A 204 6.68 12.70 -5.89
CA LEU A 204 6.75 14.17 -5.95
C LEU A 204 6.40 14.84 -4.61
N SER A 205 5.96 14.07 -3.62
CA SER A 205 5.53 14.57 -2.31
C SER A 205 6.72 14.96 -1.46
N GLU A 206 6.78 16.23 -1.04
CA GLU A 206 7.86 16.85 -0.25
C GLU A 206 8.11 16.15 1.08
N VAL A 207 7.10 15.48 1.63
CA VAL A 207 7.18 14.70 2.88
C VAL A 207 7.63 13.26 2.61
N GLU A 208 7.11 12.62 1.56
CA GLU A 208 7.27 11.18 1.36
C GLU A 208 8.56 10.80 0.62
N MET A 209 8.86 11.42 -0.54
CA MET A 209 10.01 11.02 -1.37
C MET A 209 10.64 12.15 -2.22
N GLY A 210 10.00 13.30 -2.41
CA GLY A 210 10.42 14.37 -3.33
C GLY A 210 10.92 15.65 -2.64
N CYS A 211 11.59 16.55 -3.36
CA CYS A 211 12.00 17.89 -2.89
C CYS A 211 11.10 18.99 -3.48
N GLU A 212 11.13 20.20 -2.90
CA GLU A 212 10.18 21.32 -3.18
C GLU A 212 9.97 21.66 -4.67
N THR A 213 10.95 21.39 -5.54
CA THR A 213 10.85 21.68 -6.99
C THR A 213 11.04 20.45 -7.87
N ARG A 214 10.77 19.25 -7.36
CA ARG A 214 11.08 17.99 -8.06
C ARG A 214 10.24 17.81 -9.32
N THR A 215 10.87 17.33 -10.39
CA THR A 215 10.23 17.05 -11.68
C THR A 215 10.42 15.60 -12.13
N TRP A 216 9.64 15.20 -13.14
CA TRP A 216 9.81 13.92 -13.82
C TRP A 216 11.15 13.77 -14.53
N ASN A 217 11.85 14.87 -14.85
CA ASN A 217 13.21 14.79 -15.38
C ASN A 217 14.21 14.37 -14.30
N ASP A 218 14.00 14.75 -13.04
CA ASP A 218 14.90 14.43 -11.93
C ASP A 218 14.70 12.97 -11.47
N ILE A 219 13.44 12.50 -11.44
CA ILE A 219 13.10 11.08 -11.24
C ILE A 219 13.72 10.22 -12.35
N ARG A 220 13.57 10.64 -13.62
CA ARG A 220 14.17 9.98 -14.79
C ARG A 220 15.70 9.98 -14.70
N ALA A 221 16.32 11.09 -14.37
CA ALA A 221 17.78 11.21 -14.27
C ALA A 221 18.35 10.32 -13.15
N ARG A 222 17.69 10.26 -11.98
CA ARG A 222 18.04 9.33 -10.91
C ARG A 222 17.97 7.88 -11.37
N LEU A 223 16.86 7.43 -11.96
CA LEU A 223 16.77 6.04 -12.47
C LEU A 223 17.79 5.71 -13.57
N ILE A 224 18.18 6.68 -14.42
CA ILE A 224 19.22 6.46 -15.45
C ILE A 224 20.62 6.36 -14.84
N GLY A 225 20.89 7.03 -13.70
CA GLY A 225 22.18 6.99 -13.01
C GLY A 225 22.31 5.92 -11.93
N ALA A 226 21.20 5.39 -11.42
CA ALA A 226 21.15 4.42 -10.33
C ALA A 226 21.64 3.02 -10.75
N VAL A 227 22.40 2.37 -9.87
CA VAL A 227 22.57 0.91 -9.89
C VAL A 227 21.31 0.32 -9.25
N PRO A 228 20.52 -0.53 -9.95
CA PRO A 228 19.23 -0.98 -9.42
C PRO A 228 19.38 -1.72 -8.08
N LEU A 229 18.69 -1.22 -7.06
CA LEU A 229 18.67 -1.74 -5.69
C LEU A 229 20.06 -1.78 -5.01
N GLN A 230 20.91 -0.80 -5.29
CA GLN A 230 22.27 -0.67 -4.73
C GLN A 230 22.35 -0.87 -3.21
N TYR A 231 21.39 -0.34 -2.46
CA TYR A 231 21.36 -0.35 -1.00
C TYR A 231 20.48 -1.46 -0.39
N ALA A 232 19.99 -2.41 -1.19
CA ALA A 232 19.09 -3.46 -0.72
C ALA A 232 19.74 -4.86 -0.79
N THR A 233 19.60 -5.64 0.27
CA THR A 233 20.21 -6.97 0.41
C THR A 233 19.16 -8.08 0.26
N ASN A 234 19.57 -9.36 0.31
CA ASN A 234 18.68 -10.53 0.24
C ASN A 234 17.70 -10.54 -0.95
N LEU A 235 18.12 -9.99 -2.10
CA LEU A 235 17.32 -9.87 -3.32
C LEU A 235 16.63 -11.20 -3.71
N PRO A 236 15.29 -11.22 -3.87
CA PRO A 236 14.58 -12.39 -4.38
C PRO A 236 15.15 -12.93 -5.69
N GLN A 237 15.23 -14.26 -5.81
CA GLN A 237 15.89 -14.93 -6.94
C GLN A 237 15.42 -14.47 -8.34
N PRO A 238 14.15 -14.12 -8.61
CA PRO A 238 13.75 -13.54 -9.90
C PRO A 238 14.45 -12.22 -10.21
N MET A 239 14.67 -11.37 -9.20
CA MET A 239 15.32 -10.06 -9.33
C MET A 239 16.81 -10.24 -9.60
N VAL A 240 17.50 -11.11 -8.84
CA VAL A 240 18.90 -11.51 -9.12
C VAL A 240 19.07 -12.04 -10.55
N SER A 241 18.10 -12.84 -11.00
CA SER A 241 18.10 -13.44 -12.35
C SER A 241 17.87 -12.40 -13.45
N ALA A 242 17.09 -11.35 -13.18
CA ALA A 242 16.91 -10.22 -14.09
C ALA A 242 18.17 -9.34 -14.16
N LEU A 243 18.78 -8.95 -13.03
CA LEU A 243 19.99 -8.11 -13.02
C LEU A 243 21.17 -8.74 -13.76
N SER A 244 21.27 -10.08 -13.78
CA SER A 244 22.28 -10.80 -14.59
C SER A 244 22.14 -10.64 -16.12
N GLN A 245 21.01 -10.09 -16.59
CA GLN A 245 20.68 -9.88 -18.01
C GLN A 245 20.35 -8.42 -18.35
N PHE A 246 19.82 -7.68 -17.37
CA PHE A 246 19.35 -6.30 -17.45
C PHE A 246 19.93 -5.52 -16.27
N PRO A 247 21.22 -5.09 -16.34
CA PRO A 247 21.97 -4.59 -15.19
C PRO A 247 21.66 -3.13 -14.81
N ASP A 248 20.77 -2.46 -15.54
CA ASP A 248 20.42 -1.05 -15.37
C ASP A 248 18.92 -0.81 -15.61
N TYR A 249 18.37 0.32 -15.13
CA TYR A 249 16.94 0.61 -15.34
C TYR A 249 16.54 0.74 -16.81
N PRO A 250 17.30 1.39 -17.72
CA PRO A 250 16.97 1.40 -19.15
C PRO A 250 16.79 0.00 -19.75
N SER A 251 17.60 -0.99 -19.35
CA SER A 251 17.47 -2.37 -19.81
C SER A 251 16.32 -3.13 -19.11
N LEU A 252 16.00 -2.83 -17.85
CA LEU A 252 14.79 -3.34 -17.17
C LEU A 252 13.49 -2.76 -17.77
N PHE A 253 13.48 -1.50 -18.20
CA PHE A 253 12.36 -0.92 -18.97
C PHE A 253 12.26 -1.53 -20.38
N GLN A 254 13.40 -1.79 -21.03
CA GLN A 254 13.45 -2.52 -22.30
C GLN A 254 12.88 -3.95 -22.18
N MET A 255 13.11 -4.62 -21.04
CA MET A 255 12.50 -5.92 -20.72
C MET A 255 10.98 -5.82 -20.55
N ALA A 256 10.50 -4.86 -19.74
CA ALA A 256 9.07 -4.74 -19.38
C ALA A 256 8.16 -4.14 -20.47
N PHE A 257 8.69 -3.23 -21.30
CA PHE A 257 7.90 -2.45 -22.26
C PHE A 257 8.36 -2.60 -23.72
N GLY A 258 9.47 -3.31 -23.98
CA GLY A 258 10.10 -3.34 -25.30
C GLY A 258 10.74 -2.00 -25.71
N ASN A 259 10.88 -1.05 -24.77
CA ASN A 259 11.46 0.28 -24.96
C ASN A 259 12.19 0.72 -23.68
N SER A 260 13.46 1.12 -23.78
CA SER A 260 14.32 1.54 -22.67
C SER A 260 14.05 2.95 -22.14
N GLU A 261 13.23 3.75 -22.82
CA GLU A 261 12.85 5.09 -22.38
C GLU A 261 12.02 5.04 -21.08
N ILE A 262 12.46 5.79 -20.07
CA ILE A 262 11.79 5.91 -18.77
C ILE A 262 10.81 7.09 -18.80
N THR A 263 9.54 6.85 -18.46
CA THR A 263 8.47 7.86 -18.37
C THR A 263 7.63 7.67 -17.12
N ALA A 264 6.98 8.72 -16.65
CA ALA A 264 6.06 8.68 -15.51
C ALA A 264 4.96 7.62 -15.69
N GLU A 265 4.42 7.52 -16.91
CA GLU A 265 3.43 6.51 -17.30
C GLU A 265 3.98 5.08 -17.22
N ARG A 266 5.24 4.83 -17.61
CA ARG A 266 5.85 3.50 -17.50
C ARG A 266 6.24 3.15 -16.07
N ILE A 267 6.65 4.12 -15.25
CA ILE A 267 6.84 3.95 -13.80
C ILE A 267 5.51 3.55 -13.14
N ALA A 268 4.46 4.34 -13.36
CA ALA A 268 3.09 4.06 -12.88
C ALA A 268 2.61 2.68 -13.32
N PHE A 269 2.74 2.36 -14.60
CA PHE A 269 2.28 1.09 -15.18
C PHE A 269 3.03 -0.12 -14.61
N ALA A 270 4.32 0.02 -14.31
CA ALA A 270 5.13 -1.03 -13.71
C ALA A 270 4.74 -1.26 -12.24
N ILE A 271 4.77 -0.21 -11.40
CA ILE A 271 4.43 -0.32 -9.97
C ILE A 271 3.02 -0.90 -9.81
N ALA A 272 2.03 -0.34 -10.52
CA ALA A 272 0.65 -0.80 -10.49
C ALA A 272 0.47 -2.25 -11.04
N ALA A 273 1.39 -2.76 -11.85
CA ALA A 273 1.38 -4.17 -12.25
C ALA A 273 1.87 -5.06 -11.10
N TYR A 274 2.96 -4.69 -10.40
CA TYR A 274 3.42 -5.40 -9.21
C TYR A 274 2.35 -5.41 -8.10
N GLU A 275 1.71 -4.27 -7.81
CA GLU A 275 0.66 -4.20 -6.78
C GLU A 275 -0.54 -5.10 -7.09
N ARG A 276 -0.87 -5.32 -8.37
CA ARG A 276 -1.89 -6.30 -8.80
C ARG A 276 -1.53 -7.74 -8.48
N THR A 277 -0.25 -8.06 -8.21
CA THR A 277 0.17 -9.38 -7.73
C THR A 277 -0.07 -9.59 -6.23
N LEU A 278 -0.21 -8.52 -5.44
CA LEU A 278 -0.29 -8.55 -3.97
C LEU A 278 -1.68 -9.00 -3.47
N LEU A 279 -2.06 -10.23 -3.81
CA LEU A 279 -3.41 -10.80 -3.70
C LEU A 279 -3.58 -11.72 -2.46
N PRO A 280 -4.27 -11.26 -1.39
CA PRO A 280 -4.48 -12.04 -0.16
C PRO A 280 -5.71 -12.96 -0.27
N ASN A 281 -5.53 -14.11 -0.91
CA ASN A 281 -6.59 -15.07 -1.27
C ASN A 281 -6.45 -16.48 -0.64
N GLN A 282 -5.62 -16.63 0.39
CA GLN A 282 -5.40 -17.91 1.11
C GLN A 282 -5.67 -17.81 2.62
N THR A 283 -6.44 -16.80 3.02
CA THR A 283 -6.86 -16.57 4.43
C THR A 283 -7.66 -17.78 4.98
N PRO A 284 -7.70 -17.99 6.31
CA PRO A 284 -8.64 -18.93 6.94
C PRO A 284 -10.09 -18.74 6.47
N LEU A 285 -10.54 -17.50 6.30
CA LEU A 285 -11.86 -17.19 5.73
C LEU A 285 -12.01 -17.70 4.27
N ASP A 286 -11.01 -17.53 3.41
CA ASP A 286 -11.06 -18.04 2.03
C ASP A 286 -11.15 -19.58 2.02
N GLN A 287 -10.40 -20.25 2.89
CA GLN A 287 -10.48 -21.71 3.02
C GLN A 287 -11.86 -22.16 3.50
N PHE A 288 -12.49 -21.42 4.41
CA PHE A 288 -13.84 -21.67 4.90
C PHE A 288 -14.91 -21.49 3.81
N ILE A 289 -14.87 -20.37 3.08
CA ILE A 289 -15.76 -20.08 1.93
C ILE A 289 -15.62 -21.15 0.85
N ASN A 290 -14.39 -21.64 0.61
CA ASN A 290 -14.10 -22.73 -0.33
C ASN A 290 -14.44 -24.14 0.21
N GLY A 291 -15.06 -24.25 1.39
CA GLY A 291 -15.66 -25.49 1.89
C GLY A 291 -14.83 -26.29 2.89
N ASN A 292 -13.80 -25.70 3.52
CA ASN A 292 -13.16 -26.28 4.71
C ASN A 292 -13.82 -25.75 6.01
N PRO A 293 -14.81 -26.44 6.61
CA PRO A 293 -15.51 -25.96 7.80
C PRO A 293 -14.62 -25.87 9.06
N ASN A 294 -13.43 -26.47 9.01
CA ASN A 294 -12.45 -26.45 10.10
C ASN A 294 -11.37 -25.37 9.90
N ALA A 295 -11.47 -24.53 8.86
CA ALA A 295 -10.52 -23.44 8.64
C ALA A 295 -10.71 -22.28 9.64
N LEU A 296 -11.91 -22.11 10.19
CA LEU A 296 -12.21 -21.18 11.26
C LEU A 296 -12.43 -21.94 12.58
N THR A 297 -11.84 -21.45 13.68
CA THR A 297 -12.14 -21.95 15.04
C THR A 297 -13.62 -21.71 15.41
N PRO A 298 -14.17 -22.37 16.46
CA PRO A 298 -15.53 -22.08 16.92
C PRO A 298 -15.74 -20.61 17.27
N ASP A 299 -14.74 -19.98 17.90
CA ASP A 299 -14.80 -18.59 18.35
C ASP A 299 -14.69 -17.62 17.16
N GLN A 300 -13.85 -17.93 16.15
CA GLN A 300 -13.83 -17.23 14.86
C GLN A 300 -15.17 -17.35 14.10
N GLN A 301 -15.85 -18.49 14.19
CA GLN A 301 -17.19 -18.66 13.61
C GLN A 301 -18.26 -17.88 14.39
N GLN A 302 -18.15 -17.77 15.72
CA GLN A 302 -18.99 -16.84 16.50
C GLN A 302 -18.71 -15.38 16.13
N GLY A 303 -17.44 -15.00 15.99
CA GLY A 303 -17.01 -13.67 15.56
C GLY A 303 -17.52 -13.29 14.19
N MET A 304 -17.46 -14.21 13.22
CA MET A 304 -18.07 -14.04 11.91
C MET A 304 -19.56 -13.77 12.03
N ASN A 305 -20.28 -14.47 12.91
CA ASN A 305 -21.71 -14.19 13.15
C ASN A 305 -21.94 -12.81 13.80
N VAL A 306 -21.08 -12.36 14.71
CA VAL A 306 -21.13 -10.99 15.26
C VAL A 306 -20.89 -9.97 14.14
N PHE A 307 -19.86 -10.15 13.32
CA PHE A 307 -19.52 -9.31 12.18
C PHE A 307 -20.68 -9.20 11.18
N LEU A 308 -21.26 -10.34 10.78
CA LEU A 308 -22.35 -10.42 9.81
C LEU A 308 -23.61 -9.64 10.26
N ASN A 309 -23.86 -9.56 11.57
CA ASN A 309 -25.04 -8.85 12.10
C ASN A 309 -24.79 -7.36 12.39
N ASN A 310 -23.54 -6.90 12.48
CA ASN A 310 -23.21 -5.55 12.95
C ASN A 310 -22.38 -4.72 11.95
N CYS A 311 -21.48 -5.34 11.18
CA CYS A 311 -20.45 -4.64 10.39
C CYS A 311 -20.74 -4.57 8.89
N LEU A 312 -21.58 -5.46 8.35
CA LEU A 312 -21.91 -5.54 6.92
C LEU A 312 -22.39 -4.25 6.23
N PRO A 313 -23.09 -3.29 6.88
CA PRO A 313 -23.56 -2.08 6.19
C PRO A 313 -22.45 -1.27 5.51
N CYS A 314 -21.22 -1.30 6.05
CA CYS A 314 -20.04 -0.68 5.44
C CYS A 314 -18.99 -1.74 5.04
N HIS A 315 -18.75 -2.77 5.86
CA HIS A 315 -17.74 -3.80 5.60
C HIS A 315 -18.31 -5.02 4.86
N GLY A 316 -19.00 -4.78 3.74
CA GLY A 316 -19.62 -5.82 2.92
C GLY A 316 -18.72 -6.38 1.80
N GLY A 317 -19.23 -7.40 1.11
CA GLY A 317 -18.63 -7.93 -0.14
C GLY A 317 -17.30 -8.69 0.03
N PRO A 318 -16.60 -9.01 -1.08
CA PRO A 318 -15.41 -9.87 -1.05
C PRO A 318 -14.20 -9.32 -0.29
N PHE A 319 -14.16 -7.99 -0.13
CA PHE A 319 -13.04 -7.23 0.45
C PHE A 319 -13.35 -6.76 1.87
N LEU A 320 -14.57 -6.99 2.36
CA LEU A 320 -15.10 -6.45 3.61
C LEU A 320 -14.98 -4.92 3.64
N SER A 321 -15.45 -4.29 2.56
CA SER A 321 -15.52 -2.83 2.35
C SER A 321 -16.46 -2.50 1.19
N ASP A 322 -17.34 -1.53 1.40
CA ASP A 322 -18.21 -0.89 0.40
C ASP A 322 -17.45 0.10 -0.50
N ASN A 323 -16.23 0.50 -0.13
CA ASN A 323 -15.43 1.58 -0.73
C ASN A 323 -16.14 2.94 -0.74
N VAL A 324 -17.12 3.15 0.15
CA VAL A 324 -17.82 4.43 0.36
C VAL A 324 -17.08 5.24 1.44
N PHE A 325 -17.43 6.52 1.57
CA PHE A 325 -16.82 7.45 2.49
C PHE A 325 -17.77 7.76 3.65
N HIS A 326 -17.31 7.51 4.86
CA HIS A 326 -18.10 7.70 6.08
C HIS A 326 -17.30 8.54 7.07
N ASP A 327 -18.01 9.35 7.86
CA ASP A 327 -17.49 9.78 9.15
C ASP A 327 -18.03 8.79 10.19
N ILE A 328 -17.13 8.34 11.06
CA ILE A 328 -17.38 7.36 12.12
C ILE A 328 -16.96 7.89 13.51
N GLY A 329 -16.59 9.17 13.61
CA GLY A 329 -16.18 9.80 14.86
C GLY A 329 -14.77 9.43 15.33
N VAL A 330 -13.80 9.26 14.42
CA VAL A 330 -12.37 9.03 14.77
C VAL A 330 -11.71 10.29 15.33
N ARG A 331 -12.06 11.46 14.79
CA ARG A 331 -11.58 12.78 15.23
C ARG A 331 -12.55 13.89 14.85
N PRO A 332 -12.42 15.11 15.39
CA PRO A 332 -13.16 16.29 14.93
C PRO A 332 -12.93 16.63 13.46
N GLU A 333 -14.02 16.96 12.76
CA GLU A 333 -14.06 17.28 11.31
C GLU A 333 -13.11 18.41 10.87
N ASN A 334 -12.67 19.26 11.80
CA ASN A 334 -11.80 20.41 11.54
C ASN A 334 -10.30 20.10 11.64
N GLU A 335 -9.91 18.96 12.21
CA GLU A 335 -8.50 18.55 12.34
C GLU A 335 -8.02 17.82 11.08
N ASP A 336 -8.82 16.89 10.56
CA ASP A 336 -8.66 16.37 9.21
C ASP A 336 -9.99 16.36 8.47
N THR A 337 -10.10 17.29 7.52
CA THR A 337 -11.32 17.47 6.72
C THR A 337 -11.56 16.32 5.72
N GLY A 338 -10.59 15.40 5.53
CA GLY A 338 -10.78 14.18 4.76
C GLY A 338 -11.20 14.43 3.32
N ARG A 339 -12.24 13.72 2.86
CA ARG A 339 -12.74 13.80 1.47
C ARG A 339 -13.14 15.21 1.01
N PHE A 340 -13.49 16.12 1.91
CA PHE A 340 -13.73 17.53 1.57
C PHE A 340 -12.55 18.15 0.78
N GLN A 341 -11.31 17.74 1.05
CA GLN A 341 -10.10 18.19 0.33
C GLN A 341 -10.14 17.84 -1.18
N VAL A 342 -10.91 16.81 -1.54
CA VAL A 342 -11.03 16.28 -2.91
C VAL A 342 -12.27 16.83 -3.62
N THR A 343 -13.39 17.00 -2.90
CA THR A 343 -14.69 17.34 -3.50
C THR A 343 -15.10 18.80 -3.32
N GLY A 344 -14.54 19.51 -2.32
CA GLY A 344 -14.98 20.85 -1.92
C GLY A 344 -16.43 20.93 -1.41
N ASN A 345 -17.05 19.78 -1.12
CA ASN A 345 -18.44 19.66 -0.73
C ASN A 345 -18.55 19.40 0.78
N GLU A 346 -19.30 20.24 1.49
CA GLU A 346 -19.40 20.22 2.95
C GLU A 346 -19.86 18.85 3.52
N ILE A 347 -20.68 18.12 2.75
CA ILE A 347 -21.22 16.78 3.09
C ILE A 347 -20.14 15.66 3.04
N ASP A 348 -18.93 16.01 2.58
CA ASP A 348 -17.75 15.15 2.55
C ASP A 348 -16.71 15.46 3.65
N ARG A 349 -16.95 16.44 4.54
CA ARG A 349 -16.01 16.82 5.61
C ARG A 349 -15.90 15.72 6.67
N GLY A 350 -14.68 15.42 7.09
CA GLY A 350 -14.38 14.36 8.07
C GLY A 350 -14.60 12.93 7.56
N ARG A 351 -14.96 12.75 6.28
CA ARG A 351 -15.33 11.44 5.72
C ARG A 351 -14.15 10.75 5.06
N PHE A 352 -13.98 9.47 5.35
CA PHE A 352 -12.88 8.65 4.88
C PHE A 352 -13.37 7.32 4.31
N LYS A 353 -12.60 6.76 3.35
CA LYS A 353 -12.90 5.51 2.66
C LYS A 353 -12.90 4.32 3.62
N THR A 354 -13.94 3.49 3.59
CA THR A 354 -13.97 2.20 4.30
C THR A 354 -12.75 1.34 3.89
N PRO A 355 -11.82 1.01 4.79
CA PRO A 355 -10.66 0.18 4.44
C PRO A 355 -11.08 -1.31 4.30
N PRO A 356 -10.48 -2.08 3.37
CA PRO A 356 -10.72 -3.51 3.25
C PRO A 356 -10.07 -4.29 4.40
N LEU A 357 -10.83 -5.16 5.07
CA LEU A 357 -10.39 -5.80 6.32
C LEU A 357 -9.53 -7.07 6.14
N ARG A 358 -9.31 -7.55 4.91
CA ARG A 358 -8.33 -8.63 4.64
C ARG A 358 -6.95 -8.21 5.12
N ASN A 359 -6.28 -9.03 5.92
CA ASN A 359 -5.05 -8.74 6.67
C ASN A 359 -5.13 -7.59 7.70
N VAL A 360 -6.32 -7.27 8.24
CA VAL A 360 -6.42 -6.14 9.20
C VAL A 360 -5.56 -6.35 10.46
N ALA A 361 -5.44 -7.58 10.98
CA ALA A 361 -4.68 -7.85 12.21
C ALA A 361 -3.19 -7.42 12.14
N LEU A 362 -2.59 -7.47 10.95
CA LEU A 362 -1.17 -7.11 10.73
C LEU A 362 -0.90 -5.59 10.68
N ARG A 363 -1.94 -4.74 10.67
CA ARG A 363 -1.82 -3.32 10.26
C ARG A 363 -1.76 -2.29 11.38
N ALA A 364 -1.51 -2.70 12.61
CA ALA A 364 -1.50 -1.80 13.77
C ALA A 364 -0.56 -0.58 13.60
N PRO A 365 -0.83 0.56 14.25
CA PRO A 365 -2.12 0.95 14.83
C PRO A 365 -3.19 1.25 13.75
N PHE A 366 -4.40 1.64 14.16
CA PHE A 366 -5.59 1.65 13.30
C PHE A 366 -6.17 3.05 13.03
N PHE A 367 -7.07 3.11 12.04
CA PHE A 367 -7.67 4.31 11.45
C PHE A 367 -6.66 5.23 10.72
N HIS A 368 -7.16 6.33 10.15
CA HIS A 368 -6.34 7.26 9.35
C HIS A 368 -5.31 8.04 10.19
N ASN A 369 -5.54 8.16 11.51
CA ASN A 369 -4.66 8.82 12.47
C ASN A 369 -3.74 7.86 13.24
N GLY A 370 -3.86 6.54 13.04
CA GLY A 370 -3.11 5.56 13.84
C GLY A 370 -3.44 5.59 15.34
N GLY A 371 -4.64 6.03 15.73
CA GLY A 371 -4.96 6.36 17.13
C GLY A 371 -5.34 5.20 18.06
N LYS A 372 -5.41 3.95 17.57
CA LYS A 372 -5.68 2.74 18.39
C LYS A 372 -4.62 1.68 18.08
N GLU A 373 -4.01 1.04 19.07
CA GLU A 373 -2.95 0.03 18.85
C GLU A 373 -3.51 -1.36 18.54
N THR A 374 -4.69 -1.71 19.07
CA THR A 374 -5.20 -3.09 19.03
C THR A 374 -6.55 -3.23 18.32
N LEU A 375 -6.80 -4.41 17.73
CA LEU A 375 -8.12 -4.76 17.19
C LEU A 375 -9.24 -4.67 18.24
N LEU A 376 -8.93 -4.98 19.51
CA LEU A 376 -9.89 -4.86 20.61
C LEU A 376 -10.29 -3.40 20.87
N GLU A 377 -9.36 -2.45 20.74
CA GLU A 377 -9.66 -1.02 20.82
C GLU A 377 -10.49 -0.52 19.64
N VAL A 378 -10.24 -1.00 18.42
CA VAL A 378 -11.10 -0.74 17.24
C VAL A 378 -12.51 -1.27 17.47
N VAL A 379 -12.64 -2.49 18.01
CA VAL A 379 -13.96 -3.06 18.38
C VAL A 379 -14.61 -2.26 19.52
N ASN A 380 -13.84 -1.77 20.50
CA ASN A 380 -14.35 -0.93 21.59
C ASN A 380 -14.81 0.45 21.11
N PHE A 381 -14.12 1.06 20.14
CA PHE A 381 -14.49 2.31 19.48
C PHE A 381 -15.87 2.21 18.83
N TYR A 382 -16.10 1.20 17.98
CA TYR A 382 -17.42 0.97 17.38
C TYR A 382 -18.48 0.60 18.43
N ASN A 383 -18.07 -0.10 19.49
CA ASN A 383 -18.96 -0.43 20.60
C ASN A 383 -19.43 0.80 21.39
N ALA A 384 -18.61 1.86 21.45
CA ALA A 384 -18.93 3.15 22.09
C ALA A 384 -19.69 4.12 21.18
N GLY A 385 -19.63 3.93 19.86
CA GLY A 385 -20.25 4.82 18.86
C GLY A 385 -19.30 5.89 18.29
N GLY A 386 -17.99 5.60 18.30
CA GLY A 386 -16.93 6.55 17.97
C GLY A 386 -16.33 7.23 19.21
N ASP A 387 -15.16 7.86 19.04
CA ASP A 387 -14.54 8.70 20.08
C ASP A 387 -15.20 10.09 20.11
N PHE A 388 -15.62 10.59 18.95
CA PHE A 388 -16.21 11.91 18.74
C PHE A 388 -17.63 11.82 18.18
N GLN A 389 -18.40 12.89 18.35
CA GLN A 389 -19.73 13.05 17.74
C GLN A 389 -19.67 14.29 16.85
N ASN A 390 -19.85 14.07 15.55
CA ASN A 390 -19.70 15.05 14.48
C ASN A 390 -21.09 15.34 13.87
N PRO A 391 -21.91 16.19 14.52
CA PRO A 391 -23.35 16.28 14.23
C PRO A 391 -23.70 17.05 12.96
N GLU A 392 -22.74 17.75 12.36
CA GLU A 392 -22.98 18.58 11.16
C GLU A 392 -23.13 17.71 9.90
N GLN A 393 -22.51 16.52 9.89
CA GLN A 393 -22.65 15.51 8.82
C GLN A 393 -23.86 14.58 8.97
N GLY A 394 -24.53 14.57 10.13
CA GLY A 394 -25.73 13.78 10.39
C GLY A 394 -25.65 12.95 11.68
N PRO A 395 -26.34 11.78 11.76
CA PRO A 395 -26.25 10.91 12.92
C PRO A 395 -24.90 10.18 12.95
N GLY A 396 -24.14 10.36 14.03
CA GLY A 396 -22.90 9.61 14.28
C GLY A 396 -23.13 8.10 14.43
N THR A 397 -22.03 7.34 14.46
CA THR A 397 -22.07 5.87 14.55
C THR A 397 -22.84 5.41 15.79
N PRO A 398 -23.91 4.59 15.65
CA PRO A 398 -24.65 4.10 16.81
C PRO A 398 -23.80 3.06 17.58
N PRO A 399 -23.74 3.13 18.93
CA PRO A 399 -22.97 2.18 19.73
C PRO A 399 -23.50 0.75 19.59
N LEU A 400 -22.61 -0.20 19.29
CA LEU A 400 -23.00 -1.61 19.09
C LEU A 400 -23.48 -2.33 20.37
N ASN A 401 -23.09 -1.85 21.56
CA ASN A 401 -23.51 -2.39 22.86
C ASN A 401 -23.26 -3.92 23.06
N LEU A 402 -22.20 -4.45 22.44
CA LEU A 402 -21.80 -5.85 22.47
C LEU A 402 -21.19 -6.25 23.84
N PRO A 403 -21.58 -7.42 24.39
CA PRO A 403 -20.93 -7.97 25.58
C PRO A 403 -19.47 -8.36 25.27
N LEU A 404 -18.63 -8.44 26.31
CA LEU A 404 -17.19 -8.66 26.14
C LEU A 404 -16.86 -9.92 25.33
N GLY A 405 -17.56 -11.04 25.54
CA GLY A 405 -17.37 -12.26 24.75
C GLY A 405 -17.53 -12.00 23.26
N ALA A 406 -18.68 -11.45 22.83
CA ALA A 406 -18.92 -11.11 21.44
C ALA A 406 -17.92 -10.11 20.83
N ARG A 407 -17.25 -9.29 21.66
CA ARG A 407 -16.15 -8.42 21.21
C ARG A 407 -14.83 -9.16 21.03
N LEU A 408 -14.55 -10.15 21.87
CA LEU A 408 -13.37 -11.03 21.73
C LEU A 408 -13.54 -11.99 20.55
N ASP A 409 -14.71 -12.65 20.44
CA ASP A 409 -15.08 -13.47 19.27
C ASP A 409 -14.88 -12.68 17.97
N LEU A 410 -15.30 -11.41 17.94
CA LEU A 410 -15.12 -10.53 16.77
C LEU A 410 -13.64 -10.25 16.45
N VAL A 411 -12.76 -10.10 17.45
CA VAL A 411 -11.31 -9.95 17.23
C VAL A 411 -10.72 -11.22 16.62
N GLU A 412 -11.04 -12.40 17.16
CA GLU A 412 -10.64 -13.70 16.60
C GLU A 412 -11.01 -13.80 15.10
N PHE A 413 -12.23 -13.40 14.73
CA PHE A 413 -12.65 -13.38 13.33
C PHE A 413 -11.84 -12.41 12.46
N LEU A 414 -11.45 -11.24 12.99
CA LEU A 414 -10.62 -10.27 12.26
C LEU A 414 -9.17 -10.78 12.06
N GLU A 415 -8.65 -11.60 12.98
CA GLU A 415 -7.37 -12.32 12.81
C GLU A 415 -7.47 -13.38 11.70
N ALA A 416 -8.60 -14.09 11.61
CA ALA A 416 -8.90 -15.06 10.54
C ALA A 416 -9.03 -14.45 9.12
N LEU A 417 -8.89 -13.14 8.98
CA LEU A 417 -8.79 -12.42 7.70
C LEU A 417 -7.35 -12.32 7.19
N THR A 418 -6.37 -12.84 7.92
CA THR A 418 -4.94 -12.78 7.58
C THR A 418 -4.53 -13.91 6.64
N ASP A 419 -3.78 -13.58 5.59
CA ASP A 419 -3.18 -14.55 4.67
C ASP A 419 -1.77 -14.91 5.19
N PRO A 420 -1.49 -16.19 5.53
CA PRO A 420 -0.18 -16.56 6.11
C PRO A 420 1.04 -16.27 5.23
N ARG A 421 0.84 -16.00 3.93
CA ARG A 421 1.91 -15.59 3.02
C ARG A 421 2.25 -14.11 3.16
N VAL A 422 1.31 -13.29 3.62
CA VAL A 422 1.50 -11.85 3.86
C VAL A 422 2.30 -11.67 5.16
N GLU A 423 1.87 -12.35 6.22
CA GLU A 423 2.55 -12.40 7.52
C GLU A 423 4.01 -12.90 7.44
N ALA A 424 4.28 -13.90 6.59
CA ALA A 424 5.59 -14.53 6.46
C ALA A 424 6.39 -14.11 5.20
N ALA A 425 6.04 -12.99 4.55
CA ALA A 425 6.69 -12.46 3.33
C ALA A 425 6.94 -13.52 2.23
N LEU A 426 5.99 -14.43 2.02
CA LEU A 426 6.08 -15.51 1.03
C LEU A 426 5.52 -15.06 -0.34
N PRO A 427 6.06 -15.55 -1.47
CA PRO A 427 5.64 -15.12 -2.80
C PRO A 427 4.11 -15.13 -3.01
N PRO A 428 3.51 -14.05 -3.55
CA PRO A 428 4.15 -12.89 -4.21
C PRO A 428 4.62 -11.76 -3.27
N PHE A 429 4.48 -11.94 -1.96
CA PHE A 429 4.81 -10.96 -0.92
C PHE A 429 6.29 -10.96 -0.50
N ASP A 430 7.14 -11.73 -1.16
CA ASP A 430 8.59 -11.69 -0.96
C ASP A 430 9.17 -10.34 -1.41
N HIS A 431 10.26 -9.89 -0.80
CA HIS A 431 10.94 -8.63 -1.14
C HIS A 431 12.42 -8.68 -0.73
N PRO A 432 13.28 -7.77 -1.23
CA PRO A 432 14.62 -7.57 -0.67
C PRO A 432 14.55 -7.06 0.77
N SER A 433 15.63 -7.26 1.51
CA SER A 433 15.86 -6.58 2.78
C SER A 433 16.25 -5.12 2.51
N MET A 434 15.56 -4.21 3.16
CA MET A 434 15.82 -2.77 3.10
C MET A 434 17.02 -2.38 3.97
N PRO A 435 17.77 -1.31 3.63
CA PRO A 435 18.87 -0.84 4.46
C PRO A 435 18.35 -0.36 5.82
N LYS A 436 19.17 -0.57 6.86
CA LYS A 436 18.82 -0.24 8.25
C LYS A 436 18.97 1.26 8.50
N PHE A 437 18.03 1.86 9.22
CA PHE A 437 18.14 3.26 9.63
C PHE A 437 18.88 3.35 10.97
N PHE A 438 19.86 4.25 11.06
CA PHE A 438 20.61 4.57 12.26
C PHE A 438 20.94 6.07 12.31
N ARG A 439 21.39 6.54 13.47
CA ARG A 439 21.90 7.90 13.70
C ARG A 439 23.42 7.81 13.86
N ARG A 440 24.18 8.42 12.96
CA ARG A 440 25.66 8.33 13.04
C ARG A 440 26.13 9.08 14.29
N GLY A 441 27.03 8.45 15.05
CA GLY A 441 27.41 8.89 16.39
C GLY A 441 26.57 8.30 17.54
N ASP A 442 25.42 7.67 17.30
CA ASP A 442 24.65 6.91 18.31
C ASP A 442 25.17 5.46 18.34
N VAL A 443 26.34 5.29 18.98
CA VAL A 443 27.07 4.02 19.04
C VAL A 443 26.44 3.06 20.05
N ASN A 444 25.77 3.62 21.07
CA ASN A 444 25.14 2.85 22.14
C ASN A 444 23.69 2.43 21.82
N ARG A 445 23.03 3.15 20.89
CA ARG A 445 21.62 3.01 20.44
C ARG A 445 20.58 3.36 21.50
N ASP A 446 20.81 4.43 22.28
CA ASP A 446 19.79 5.02 23.17
C ASP A 446 18.97 6.15 22.52
N GLY A 447 19.31 6.56 21.29
CA GLY A 447 18.66 7.63 20.54
C GLY A 447 19.29 9.01 20.74
N SER A 448 20.29 9.12 21.61
CA SER A 448 21.12 10.31 21.81
C SER A 448 22.44 10.20 21.05
N VAL A 449 23.15 11.32 20.91
CA VAL A 449 24.56 11.33 20.49
C VAL A 449 25.34 12.16 21.51
N ASP A 450 26.06 11.50 22.41
CA ASP A 450 26.77 12.16 23.50
C ASP A 450 28.15 11.54 23.83
N ILE A 451 28.72 11.88 25.00
CA ILE A 451 30.05 11.38 25.39
C ILE A 451 30.07 9.86 25.66
N SER A 452 28.92 9.25 25.98
CA SER A 452 28.78 7.81 26.22
C SER A 452 29.03 7.00 24.95
N ASP A 453 28.68 7.52 23.77
CA ASP A 453 28.94 6.90 22.48
C ASP A 453 30.44 6.89 22.14
N ALA A 454 31.11 8.03 22.38
CA ALA A 454 32.56 8.12 22.24
C ALA A 454 33.29 7.17 23.21
N ILE A 455 32.73 6.92 24.40
CA ILE A 455 33.24 5.91 25.33
C ILE A 455 32.97 4.50 24.81
N THR A 456 31.77 4.21 24.30
CA THR A 456 31.35 2.90 23.78
C THR A 456 32.20 2.49 22.57
N GLY A 457 32.40 3.39 21.60
CA GLY A 457 33.29 3.17 20.46
C GLY A 457 34.76 2.93 20.87
N LEU A 458 35.27 3.64 21.88
CA LEU A 458 36.60 3.36 22.44
C LEU A 458 36.66 2.01 23.15
N GLN A 459 35.62 1.59 23.86
CA GLN A 459 35.55 0.26 24.51
C GLN A 459 35.41 -0.87 23.49
N HIS A 460 34.75 -0.64 22.35
CA HIS A 460 34.79 -1.56 21.22
C HIS A 460 36.24 -1.72 20.71
N LEU A 461 36.89 -0.61 20.35
CA LEU A 461 38.23 -0.59 19.76
C LEU A 461 39.34 -1.15 20.67
N PHE A 462 39.26 -0.94 21.99
CA PHE A 462 40.33 -1.30 22.93
C PHE A 462 40.00 -2.47 23.85
N ASP A 463 38.75 -2.63 24.29
CA ASP A 463 38.32 -3.71 25.20
C ASP A 463 37.58 -4.84 24.47
N ASN A 464 37.33 -4.71 23.15
CA ASN A 464 36.59 -5.67 22.30
C ASN A 464 35.14 -5.89 22.79
N LEU A 465 34.49 -4.84 23.30
CA LEU A 465 33.04 -4.90 23.58
C LEU A 465 32.25 -4.90 22.25
N PRO A 466 31.18 -5.71 22.13
CA PRO A 466 30.33 -5.70 20.95
C PRO A 466 29.53 -4.39 20.88
N ILE A 467 29.39 -3.85 19.67
CA ILE A 467 28.41 -2.82 19.32
C ILE A 467 27.38 -3.42 18.35
N THR A 468 26.22 -2.80 18.25
CA THR A 468 25.11 -3.27 17.41
C THR A 468 25.00 -2.54 16.07
N CYS A 469 25.85 -1.52 15.84
CA CYS A 469 25.81 -0.67 14.66
C CYS A 469 27.21 -0.11 14.39
N GLU A 470 27.94 -0.75 13.48
CA GLU A 470 29.31 -0.34 13.14
C GLU A 470 29.31 0.97 12.33
N ASP A 471 28.31 1.15 11.45
CA ASP A 471 28.08 2.37 10.65
C ASP A 471 27.84 3.60 11.54
N ALA A 472 27.20 3.43 12.71
CA ALA A 472 27.04 4.50 13.69
C ALA A 472 28.35 4.88 14.39
N ALA A 473 29.29 3.94 14.46
CA ALA A 473 30.60 4.12 15.08
C ALA A 473 31.65 4.66 14.10
N ASP A 474 31.53 4.41 12.80
CA ASP A 474 32.23 5.21 11.78
C ASP A 474 31.56 6.59 11.64
N THR A 475 31.97 7.50 12.51
CA THR A 475 31.51 8.88 12.54
C THR A 475 32.23 9.77 11.52
N ASN A 476 33.23 9.24 10.82
CA ASN A 476 34.01 9.97 9.82
C ASN A 476 33.70 9.56 8.37
N ASP A 477 33.01 8.43 8.18
CA ASP A 477 32.48 7.89 6.91
C ASP A 477 33.61 7.56 5.92
N ASP A 478 34.62 6.81 6.41
CA ASP A 478 35.78 6.33 5.63
C ASP A 478 35.90 4.79 5.55
N GLY A 479 34.88 4.08 6.02
CA GLY A 479 34.72 2.62 5.96
C GLY A 479 35.67 1.87 6.90
N GLN A 480 36.18 2.54 7.94
CA GLN A 480 37.24 2.01 8.81
C GLN A 480 37.07 2.47 10.27
N LEU A 481 36.22 1.78 11.02
CA LEU A 481 36.04 2.01 12.47
C LEU A 481 37.38 2.06 13.23
N ASN A 482 37.80 3.25 13.68
CA ASN A 482 39.09 3.47 14.33
C ASN A 482 39.10 4.66 15.33
N ILE A 483 40.27 5.02 15.86
CA ILE A 483 40.38 6.13 16.85
C ILE A 483 40.06 7.51 16.25
N ALA A 484 40.11 7.67 14.91
CA ALA A 484 39.67 8.87 14.23
C ALA A 484 38.22 9.21 14.55
N ASP A 485 37.36 8.20 14.71
CA ASP A 485 35.92 8.36 14.96
C ASP A 485 35.63 8.92 16.34
N ALA A 486 36.19 8.31 17.38
CA ALA A 486 36.09 8.84 18.74
C ALA A 486 36.61 10.29 18.81
N VAL A 487 37.64 10.65 18.03
CA VAL A 487 38.14 12.02 17.91
C VAL A 487 37.18 12.93 17.13
N ARG A 488 36.58 12.45 16.03
CA ARG A 488 35.61 13.15 15.18
C ARG A 488 34.33 13.48 15.93
N LEU A 489 33.78 12.51 16.65
CA LEU A 489 32.61 12.63 17.52
C LEU A 489 32.88 13.61 18.68
N LEU A 490 33.98 13.44 19.42
CA LEU A 490 34.34 14.38 20.49
C LEU A 490 34.60 15.80 19.97
N ALA A 491 35.14 15.96 18.75
CA ALA A 491 35.30 17.26 18.11
C ALA A 491 33.97 17.90 17.71
N ARG A 492 32.97 17.12 17.27
CA ARG A 492 31.60 17.59 17.04
C ARG A 492 30.96 18.06 18.35
N LEU A 493 30.97 17.21 19.38
CA LEU A 493 30.33 17.44 20.68
C LEU A 493 30.92 18.64 21.45
N PHE A 494 32.25 18.79 21.49
CA PHE A 494 32.90 19.74 22.40
C PHE A 494 33.55 20.95 21.72
N ASN A 495 33.91 20.87 20.43
CA ASN A 495 34.56 21.97 19.71
C ASN A 495 33.66 22.62 18.65
N GLY A 496 32.43 22.13 18.45
CA GLY A 496 31.52 22.66 17.44
C GLY A 496 32.01 22.47 16.01
N ALA A 497 32.70 21.35 15.73
CA ALA A 497 33.05 20.96 14.37
C ALA A 497 31.79 20.76 13.51
N GLU A 498 31.95 20.73 12.18
CA GLU A 498 30.86 20.47 11.23
C GLU A 498 30.05 19.21 11.60
N PRO A 499 28.74 19.15 11.27
CA PRO A 499 27.92 17.94 11.43
C PRO A 499 28.59 16.68 10.91
N LEU A 500 28.23 15.51 11.44
CA LEU A 500 28.72 14.24 10.92
C LEU A 500 28.21 14.02 9.47
N PRO A 501 28.89 13.18 8.66
CA PRO A 501 28.37 12.77 7.34
C PRO A 501 26.96 12.18 7.44
N ALA A 502 26.22 12.10 6.34
CA ALA A 502 24.86 11.55 6.34
C ALA A 502 24.87 10.00 6.43
N PRO A 503 23.90 9.34 7.08
CA PRO A 503 22.95 9.91 8.05
C PRO A 503 23.72 10.49 9.24
N SER A 504 23.25 11.56 9.87
CA SER A 504 24.07 12.39 10.77
C SER A 504 23.64 12.27 12.24
N GLU A 505 24.29 12.98 13.16
CA GLU A 505 23.78 13.09 14.53
C GLU A 505 22.44 13.84 14.61
N LEU A 506 22.11 14.61 13.56
CA LEU A 506 20.89 15.43 13.45
C LEU A 506 19.73 14.73 12.72
N SER A 507 19.94 13.52 12.23
CA SER A 507 18.92 12.75 11.49
C SER A 507 19.27 11.27 11.34
N GLU A 508 18.34 10.39 11.67
CA GLU A 508 18.41 8.97 11.30
C GLU A 508 18.32 8.76 9.79
N GLY A 509 18.97 7.72 9.26
CA GLY A 509 18.83 7.25 7.88
C GLY A 509 19.65 6.00 7.60
N PRO A 510 19.61 5.45 6.37
CA PRO A 510 20.47 4.35 5.96
C PRO A 510 21.85 4.85 5.56
N ASP A 511 22.86 4.00 5.66
CA ASP A 511 24.16 4.29 5.05
C ASP A 511 24.04 4.30 3.52
N LEU A 512 24.83 5.18 2.90
CA LEU A 512 24.96 5.36 1.46
C LEU A 512 26.40 5.19 0.97
N THR A 513 27.34 4.94 1.89
CA THR A 513 28.69 4.47 1.59
C THR A 513 28.64 2.98 1.14
N ILE A 514 29.76 2.43 0.67
CA ILE A 514 29.85 1.02 0.25
C ILE A 514 31.15 0.44 0.83
N ASP A 515 31.03 -0.24 1.96
CA ASP A 515 32.13 -0.98 2.59
C ASP A 515 31.70 -2.37 3.10
N LEU A 516 31.93 -2.66 4.38
CA LEU A 516 31.69 -3.95 5.06
C LEU A 516 31.25 -3.77 6.53
N LEU A 517 31.03 -2.54 6.99
CA LEU A 517 30.37 -2.26 8.26
C LEU A 517 28.87 -2.58 8.10
N GLU A 518 28.23 -2.98 9.20
CA GLU A 518 26.77 -3.22 9.21
C GLU A 518 26.13 -2.76 10.53
N CYS A 519 24.87 -2.32 10.45
CA CYS A 519 23.98 -2.21 11.60
C CYS A 519 23.01 -3.40 11.71
N LEU A 520 23.04 -4.04 12.88
CA LEU A 520 22.32 -5.27 13.20
C LEU A 520 20.96 -4.97 13.89
N ASP A 521 20.09 -5.98 13.96
CA ASP A 521 18.81 -5.95 14.69
C ASP A 521 18.98 -6.41 16.16
#